data_AF-A0A7X5QE77-F1
#
_entry.id   AF-A0A7X5QE77-F1
#
_cell.length_a   1.000
_cell.length_b   1.000
_cell.length_c   1.000
_cell.angle_alpha   90.00
_cell.angle_beta   90.00
_cell.angle_gamma   90.00
#
_symmetry.space_group_name_H-M   'P 1'
#
loop_
_entity.id
_entity.type
_entity.pdbx_description
1 polymer ?
#
loop_
_entity_poly.entity_id
_entity_poly.type
_entity_poly.pdbx_seq_one_letter_code
_entity_poly.pdbx_strand_id
1 'polypeptide(L)'
;MTLQLDANINQSEEVVKIQITPSVLVAGLVAAERSQQGDGYVSACALAQIWSDLSLFAEASKQSLSVCRQARLSATHAALTALSIACGQKFNTETVCTSQTDIVLQGQFAPWLDLLTRILAVPLPECYGYDLGDTEVCVDDAICFAREHLCGRPVVIVGIRSGGSFIAPRWVAGLSQVSGVTPPWLTLRPLRQINAPCQYHPSELKALFHLCDSQPKRPDIVIVDDQPDTGSTVEELVKKLAPKVESVWFASIGNVSRIKAPGSWSKVFTRSPLITREKRPLWQLLLEEDHRYFLSTLASALPNSAGTAARIFIRCPTLEKRYGQGEAWLPWNSPAMAKYVRRLINPKKTPLLVTDQNETPLLHVRFIGESVYGLAEFRRTEQFDTKHRNAWFLDGYHIAEHLPGLRPLRDLMAEATNTAYSTWLTQCNAIIELISRSPLVNVTGQLSLVPIGISISNAWRRLQCRIGENTLPDLPFWLCSLNIPPFAGSIRPIRSSLSHAFGDWHWQVDNDGHLYRFHQEANWGGVSWPELEIAAFVLVHQLSPTTLQLICNSRQEWGNEPQVIFASLPVAALLLLEGFYREVRQFSEVGKVRLCEDLARLCQTLAQYHDLIIEASKCATARRIKECI
;
A
#
# COMPACT_ATOMS: atom_id res chain seq x y z
N MET A 1 -6.34 11.93 -15.21
CA MET A 1 -5.25 12.91 -15.36
C MET A 1 -3.95 12.13 -15.31
N THR A 2 -3.36 11.88 -16.47
CA THR A 2 -2.18 11.04 -16.64
C THR A 2 -0.96 11.79 -16.12
N LEU A 3 -0.23 11.23 -15.17
CA LEU A 3 1.17 11.57 -15.00
C LEU A 3 1.90 11.02 -16.21
N GLN A 4 2.06 11.83 -17.24
CA GLN A 4 2.88 11.46 -18.39
C GLN A 4 4.33 11.66 -17.96
N LEU A 5 4.91 10.59 -17.41
CA LEU A 5 6.35 10.46 -17.17
C LEU A 5 6.95 9.93 -18.47
N ASP A 6 7.42 10.84 -19.34
CA ASP A 6 8.09 10.45 -20.57
C ASP A 6 9.48 9.89 -20.22
N ALA A 7 9.59 8.56 -20.21
CA ALA A 7 10.87 7.87 -20.13
C ALA A 7 11.47 7.75 -21.54
N ASN A 8 12.23 8.76 -21.98
CA ASN A 8 13.02 8.65 -23.20
C ASN A 8 14.35 7.94 -22.91
N ILE A 9 14.54 6.76 -23.51
CA ILE A 9 15.76 5.96 -23.41
C ILE A 9 16.59 6.16 -24.68
N ASN A 10 17.79 6.74 -24.54
CA ASN A 10 18.83 6.61 -25.56
C ASN A 10 19.62 5.33 -25.30
N GLN A 11 19.70 4.45 -26.31
CA GLN A 11 20.25 3.09 -26.25
C GLN A 11 21.79 2.99 -26.16
N SER A 12 22.47 4.01 -25.66
CA SER A 12 23.93 3.96 -25.47
C SER A 12 24.25 4.31 -24.01
N GLU A 13 24.74 3.29 -23.29
CA GLU A 13 25.19 3.27 -21.88
C GLU A 13 24.14 2.80 -20.83
N GLU A 14 24.57 1.85 -19.99
CA GLU A 14 23.86 1.10 -18.93
C GLU A 14 23.29 1.96 -17.77
N VAL A 15 22.57 3.03 -18.10
CA VAL A 15 22.06 4.00 -17.14
C VAL A 15 20.58 4.25 -17.43
N VAL A 16 19.69 3.73 -16.58
CA VAL A 16 18.27 4.11 -16.65
C VAL A 16 18.16 5.59 -16.29
N LYS A 17 17.55 6.36 -17.20
CA LYS A 17 17.21 7.76 -17.01
C LYS A 17 15.75 7.84 -16.62
N ILE A 18 15.46 8.41 -15.46
CA ILE A 18 14.09 8.69 -15.01
C ILE A 18 13.97 10.18 -14.87
N GLN A 19 13.10 10.78 -15.68
CA GLN A 19 12.74 12.18 -15.55
C GLN A 19 11.52 12.28 -14.65
N ILE A 20 11.68 12.97 -13.52
CA ILE A 20 10.58 13.27 -12.61
C ILE A 20 10.35 14.77 -12.68
N THR A 21 9.09 15.16 -12.91
CA THR A 21 8.64 16.57 -12.94
C THR A 21 7.77 16.83 -11.72
N PRO A 22 8.34 17.29 -10.58
CA PRO A 22 7.62 17.39 -9.32
C PRO A 22 6.44 18.35 -9.36
N SER A 23 6.47 19.36 -10.23
CA SER A 23 5.37 20.32 -10.40
C SER A 23 4.05 19.67 -10.83
N VAL A 24 4.08 18.59 -11.61
CA VAL A 24 2.87 17.84 -12.02
C VAL A 24 2.30 17.07 -10.83
N LEU A 25 3.18 16.44 -10.03
CA LEU A 25 2.78 15.76 -8.80
C LEU A 25 2.15 16.76 -7.82
N VAL A 26 2.78 17.91 -7.63
CA VAL A 26 2.29 19.02 -6.80
C VAL A 26 0.91 19.50 -7.26
N ALA A 27 0.75 19.76 -8.56
CA ALA A 27 -0.52 20.25 -9.11
C ALA A 27 -1.66 19.24 -8.91
N GLY A 28 -1.39 17.95 -9.09
CA GLY A 28 -2.36 16.87 -8.84
C GLY A 28 -2.81 16.81 -7.37
N LEU A 29 -1.86 16.91 -6.43
CA LEU A 29 -2.15 16.92 -5.00
C LEU A 29 -2.97 18.15 -4.57
N VAL A 30 -2.55 19.34 -5.00
CA VAL A 30 -3.26 20.59 -4.68
C VAL A 30 -4.66 20.60 -5.30
N ALA A 31 -4.83 20.11 -6.53
CA ALA A 31 -6.15 20.01 -7.16
C ALA A 31 -7.07 19.03 -6.42
N ALA A 32 -6.55 17.88 -5.97
CA ALA A 32 -7.29 16.92 -5.16
C ALA A 32 -7.71 17.53 -3.81
N GLU A 33 -6.82 18.26 -3.14
CA GLU A 33 -7.12 18.88 -1.84
C GLU A 33 -8.17 19.98 -1.94
N ARG A 34 -8.07 20.83 -2.97
CA ARG A 34 -9.09 21.85 -3.27
C ARG A 34 -10.47 21.23 -3.50
N SER A 35 -10.54 20.12 -4.24
CA SER A 35 -11.82 19.42 -4.46
C SER A 35 -12.44 18.84 -3.17
N GLN A 36 -11.65 18.68 -2.12
CA GLN A 36 -12.07 18.20 -0.80
C GLN A 36 -12.16 19.33 0.25
N GLN A 37 -11.99 20.60 -0.16
CA GLN A 37 -11.93 21.76 0.74
C GLN A 37 -10.90 21.61 1.89
N GLY A 38 -9.79 20.90 1.62
CA GLY A 38 -8.72 20.70 2.61
C GLY A 38 -7.94 21.98 2.94
N ASP A 39 -7.30 21.99 4.10
CA ASP A 39 -6.54 23.14 4.65
C ASP A 39 -5.12 23.31 4.06
N GLY A 40 -4.66 22.36 3.24
CA GLY A 40 -3.30 22.36 2.68
C GLY A 40 -2.34 21.40 3.38
N TYR A 41 -2.69 20.89 4.56
CA TYR A 41 -1.76 20.17 5.44
C TYR A 41 -1.27 18.87 4.80
N VAL A 42 -2.20 18.10 4.23
CA VAL A 42 -1.95 16.77 3.68
C VAL A 42 -1.03 16.86 2.48
N SER A 43 -1.29 17.82 1.58
CA SER A 43 -0.44 18.07 0.42
C SER A 43 0.94 18.58 0.85
N ALA A 44 1.03 19.49 1.83
CA ALA A 44 2.32 19.99 2.29
C ALA A 44 3.20 18.88 2.88
N CYS A 45 2.64 17.99 3.71
CA CYS A 45 3.33 16.82 4.24
C CYS A 45 3.79 15.85 3.14
N ALA A 46 2.92 15.59 2.16
CA ALA A 46 3.25 14.76 1.01
C ALA A 46 4.41 15.33 0.19
N LEU A 47 4.36 16.64 -0.09
CA LEU A 47 5.43 17.33 -0.81
C LEU A 47 6.75 17.29 -0.05
N ALA A 48 6.72 17.49 1.26
CA ALA A 48 7.90 17.35 2.10
C ALA A 48 8.50 15.94 1.99
N GLN A 49 7.66 14.91 1.98
CA GLN A 49 8.09 13.52 1.78
C GLN A 49 8.71 13.32 0.39
N ILE A 50 8.00 13.68 -0.68
CA ILE A 50 8.48 13.50 -2.07
C ILE A 50 9.81 14.19 -2.28
N TRP A 51 9.95 15.45 -1.86
CA TRP A 51 11.19 16.20 -2.03
C TRP A 51 12.35 15.67 -1.19
N SER A 52 12.06 15.17 0.01
CA SER A 52 13.10 14.50 0.82
C SER A 52 13.57 13.22 0.14
N ASP A 53 12.65 12.45 -0.42
CA ASP A 53 12.94 11.22 -1.13
C ASP A 53 13.76 11.51 -2.41
N LEU A 54 13.36 12.53 -3.18
CA LEU A 54 14.10 13.02 -4.35
C LEU A 54 15.49 13.55 -3.99
N SER A 55 15.66 14.17 -2.81
CA SER A 55 16.98 14.60 -2.33
C SER A 55 17.91 13.41 -2.12
N LEU A 56 17.43 12.34 -1.48
CA LEU A 56 18.22 11.12 -1.29
C LEU A 56 18.58 10.48 -2.63
N PHE A 57 17.63 10.47 -3.57
CA PHE A 57 17.90 10.02 -4.94
C PHE A 57 18.97 10.84 -5.63
N ALA A 58 18.87 12.17 -5.57
CA ALA A 58 19.85 13.05 -6.18
C ALA A 58 21.27 12.81 -5.60
N GLU A 59 21.37 12.60 -4.29
CA GLU A 59 22.62 12.23 -3.61
C GLU A 59 23.14 10.86 -4.07
N ALA A 60 22.29 9.84 -4.07
CA ALA A 60 22.65 8.48 -4.46
C ALA A 60 23.07 8.38 -5.93
N SER A 61 22.41 9.15 -6.81
CA SER A 61 22.71 9.27 -8.23
C SER A 61 23.85 10.25 -8.54
N LYS A 62 24.55 10.79 -7.53
CA LYS A 62 25.65 11.74 -7.69
C LYS A 62 25.30 12.92 -8.61
N GLN A 63 24.07 13.42 -8.51
CA GLN A 63 23.62 14.60 -9.24
C GLN A 63 24.44 15.84 -8.84
N SER A 64 24.34 16.89 -9.65
CA SER A 64 25.04 18.15 -9.33
C SER A 64 24.64 18.68 -7.95
N LEU A 65 25.58 19.33 -7.27
CA LEU A 65 25.32 19.96 -5.96
C LEU A 65 24.14 20.94 -6.00
N SER A 66 23.87 21.56 -7.16
CA SER A 66 22.73 22.46 -7.37
C SER A 66 21.40 21.71 -7.23
N VAL A 67 21.25 20.57 -7.92
CA VAL A 67 20.04 19.72 -7.87
C VAL A 67 19.82 19.19 -6.45
N CYS A 68 20.88 18.66 -5.81
CA CYS A 68 20.79 18.17 -4.43
C CYS A 68 20.36 19.29 -3.45
N ARG A 69 20.93 20.50 -3.58
CA ARG A 69 20.55 21.65 -2.74
C ARG A 69 19.11 22.06 -2.97
N GLN A 70 18.66 22.11 -4.23
CA GLN A 70 17.31 22.51 -4.55
C GLN A 70 16.26 21.51 -4.02
N ALA A 71 16.51 20.21 -4.14
CA ALA A 71 15.63 19.19 -3.58
C ALA A 71 15.52 19.33 -2.05
N ARG A 72 16.64 19.53 -1.35
CA ARG A 72 16.66 19.77 0.12
C ARG A 72 15.93 21.05 0.52
N LEU A 73 16.12 22.14 -0.23
CA LEU A 73 15.43 23.41 0.02
C LEU A 73 13.91 23.26 -0.18
N SER A 74 13.49 22.54 -1.22
CA SER A 74 12.08 22.28 -1.52
C SER A 74 11.44 21.40 -0.44
N ALA A 75 12.17 20.38 0.03
CA ALA A 75 11.74 19.55 1.16
C ALA A 75 11.55 20.38 2.43
N THR A 76 12.50 21.26 2.73
CA THR A 76 12.45 22.16 3.90
C THR A 76 11.28 23.14 3.81
N HIS A 77 11.07 23.74 2.63
CA HIS A 77 9.97 24.68 2.42
C HIS A 77 8.59 24.01 2.58
N ALA A 78 8.41 22.82 2.02
CA ALA A 78 7.19 22.03 2.18
C ALA A 78 6.97 21.59 3.64
N ALA A 79 8.04 21.19 4.33
CA ALA A 79 8.01 20.83 5.75
C ALA A 79 7.62 22.03 6.65
N LEU A 80 8.18 23.22 6.40
CA LEU A 80 7.82 24.45 7.10
C LEU A 80 6.39 24.90 6.80
N THR A 81 5.93 24.68 5.57
CA THR A 81 4.54 24.91 5.18
C THR A 81 3.59 24.01 5.98
N ALA A 82 3.88 22.71 6.05
CA ALA A 82 3.10 21.77 6.84
C ALA A 82 3.07 22.18 8.33
N LEU A 83 4.20 22.62 8.89
CA LEU A 83 4.27 23.13 10.26
C LEU A 83 3.46 24.41 10.47
N SER A 84 3.53 25.36 9.54
CA SER A 84 2.75 26.61 9.58
C SER A 84 1.23 26.32 9.63
N ILE A 85 0.76 25.39 8.78
CA ILE A 85 -0.63 24.94 8.79
C ILE A 85 -0.95 24.19 10.08
N ALA A 86 -0.03 23.35 10.58
CA ALA A 86 -0.19 22.66 11.86
C ALA A 86 -0.36 23.62 13.05
N CYS A 87 0.25 24.80 12.98
CA CYS A 87 0.11 25.90 13.93
C CYS A 87 -1.15 26.77 13.71
N GLY A 88 -2.04 26.39 12.78
CA GLY A 88 -3.32 27.07 12.54
C GLY A 88 -3.28 28.22 11.52
N GLN A 89 -2.18 28.40 10.78
CA GLN A 89 -2.14 29.37 9.69
C GLN A 89 -2.90 28.87 8.46
N LYS A 90 -3.71 29.73 7.84
CA LYS A 90 -4.39 29.42 6.59
C LYS A 90 -3.39 29.47 5.44
N PHE A 91 -3.26 28.36 4.71
CA PHE A 91 -2.35 28.29 3.57
C PHE A 91 -2.86 29.12 2.40
N ASN A 92 -1.98 29.91 1.78
CA ASN A 92 -2.26 30.54 0.49
C ASN A 92 -1.51 29.80 -0.61
N THR A 93 -2.25 29.18 -1.53
CA THR A 93 -1.69 28.28 -2.55
C THR A 93 -0.83 28.97 -3.62
N GLU A 94 -0.81 30.30 -3.67
CA GLU A 94 0.00 31.08 -4.62
C GLU A 94 1.51 30.99 -4.36
N THR A 95 1.94 30.57 -3.17
CA THR A 95 3.35 30.47 -2.78
C THR A 95 3.99 29.10 -3.01
N VAL A 96 3.27 28.11 -3.55
CA VAL A 96 3.85 26.78 -3.81
C VAL A 96 4.88 26.91 -4.92
N CYS A 97 6.16 26.76 -4.55
CA CYS A 97 7.31 26.88 -5.44
C CYS A 97 7.10 26.10 -6.74
N THR A 98 6.88 26.83 -7.83
CA THR A 98 6.59 26.33 -9.18
C THR A 98 7.85 25.92 -9.95
N SER A 99 8.98 25.68 -9.28
CA SER A 99 10.23 25.39 -9.98
C SER A 99 10.08 24.13 -10.83
N GLN A 100 10.04 24.33 -12.15
CA GLN A 100 10.06 23.30 -13.19
C GLN A 100 11.46 22.70 -13.28
N THR A 101 11.86 21.98 -12.24
CA THR A 101 13.13 21.26 -12.27
C THR A 101 12.85 19.81 -12.50
N ASP A 102 13.15 19.40 -13.73
CA ASP A 102 13.21 18.00 -14.09
C ASP A 102 14.43 17.39 -13.40
N ILE A 103 14.16 16.41 -12.54
CA ILE A 103 15.22 15.61 -11.94
C ILE A 103 15.42 14.41 -12.86
N VAL A 104 16.57 14.37 -13.53
CA VAL A 104 16.99 13.21 -14.31
C VAL A 104 17.84 12.31 -13.42
N LEU A 105 17.21 11.28 -12.87
CA LEU A 105 17.91 10.27 -12.09
C LEU A 105 18.72 9.36 -13.02
N GLN A 106 19.97 9.09 -12.65
CA GLN A 106 20.89 8.21 -13.38
C GLN A 106 21.60 7.27 -12.39
N GLY A 107 21.60 5.95 -12.64
CA GLY A 107 22.36 4.98 -11.86
C GLY A 107 21.64 3.66 -11.59
N GLN A 108 22.18 2.87 -10.64
CA GLN A 108 21.55 1.65 -10.14
C GLN A 108 20.53 1.97 -9.04
N PHE A 109 19.24 1.81 -9.33
CA PHE A 109 18.17 2.18 -8.40
C PHE A 109 17.75 1.05 -7.45
N ALA A 110 18.39 -0.11 -7.52
CA ALA A 110 17.95 -1.29 -6.79
C ALA A 110 17.79 -1.10 -5.26
N PRO A 111 18.73 -0.45 -4.54
CA PRO A 111 18.57 -0.18 -3.10
C PRO A 111 17.47 0.85 -2.79
N TRP A 112 17.04 1.60 -3.79
CA TRP A 112 16.16 2.75 -3.69
C TRP A 112 14.80 2.49 -4.31
N LEU A 113 14.55 1.29 -4.85
CA LEU A 113 13.36 1.02 -5.64
C LEU A 113 12.06 1.17 -4.83
N ASP A 114 12.07 0.86 -3.52
CA ASP A 114 10.93 1.11 -2.63
C ASP A 114 10.59 2.61 -2.59
N LEU A 115 11.61 3.47 -2.58
CA LEU A 115 11.47 4.93 -2.59
C LEU A 115 11.00 5.44 -3.95
N LEU A 116 11.54 4.89 -5.05
CA LEU A 116 11.23 5.30 -6.42
C LEU A 116 9.82 4.85 -6.82
N THR A 117 9.45 3.64 -6.39
CA THR A 117 8.11 3.09 -6.57
C THR A 117 7.07 4.00 -5.93
N ARG A 118 7.35 4.52 -4.73
CA ARG A 118 6.46 5.48 -4.08
C ARG A 118 6.31 6.75 -4.90
N ILE A 119 7.42 7.37 -5.33
CA ILE A 119 7.36 8.63 -6.08
C ILE A 119 6.57 8.47 -7.40
N LEU A 120 6.72 7.34 -8.09
CA LEU A 120 6.16 7.14 -9.43
C LEU A 120 4.77 6.46 -9.43
N ALA A 121 4.45 5.62 -8.44
CA ALA A 121 3.18 4.88 -8.37
C ALA A 121 2.06 5.68 -7.69
N VAL A 122 2.40 6.32 -6.57
CA VAL A 122 1.43 6.99 -5.68
C VAL A 122 2.20 8.03 -4.87
N PRO A 123 2.11 9.34 -5.18
CA PRO A 123 2.90 10.38 -4.50
C PRO A 123 2.61 10.56 -2.99
N LEU A 124 1.93 9.62 -2.33
CA LEU A 124 1.35 9.79 -1.01
C LEU A 124 1.61 8.58 -0.09
N PRO A 125 1.76 8.80 1.22
CA PRO A 125 2.05 7.80 2.26
C PRO A 125 1.24 6.50 2.17
N GLU A 126 1.92 5.36 2.33
CA GLU A 126 1.31 4.01 2.37
C GLU A 126 0.23 3.84 3.46
N CYS A 127 0.24 4.70 4.50
CA CYS A 127 -0.52 4.52 5.74
C CYS A 127 -1.58 5.60 6.00
N TYR A 128 -1.75 6.58 5.09
CA TYR A 128 -2.72 7.66 5.30
C TYR A 128 -4.18 7.18 5.22
N GLY A 129 -4.33 5.90 4.82
CA GLY A 129 -5.47 5.01 4.91
C GLY A 129 -6.24 4.95 6.23
N TYR A 130 -5.56 4.94 7.37
CA TYR A 130 -6.23 4.42 8.57
C TYR A 130 -5.64 4.90 9.88
N ASP A 131 -4.31 4.90 10.03
CA ASP A 131 -3.66 5.38 11.26
C ASP A 131 -3.43 6.90 11.25
N LEU A 132 -3.46 7.54 10.07
CA LEU A 132 -3.16 8.97 9.89
C LEU A 132 -4.39 9.83 9.56
N GLY A 133 -5.60 9.29 9.64
CA GLY A 133 -6.84 10.02 9.31
C GLY A 133 -7.13 11.19 10.26
N ASP A 134 -6.64 11.13 11.50
CA ASP A 134 -6.92 12.12 12.55
C ASP A 134 -5.61 12.75 13.10
N THR A 135 -4.75 13.25 12.20
CA THR A 135 -3.48 13.89 12.59
C THR A 135 -3.64 15.11 13.49
N GLU A 136 -4.83 15.72 13.54
CA GLU A 136 -5.13 16.85 14.42
C GLU A 136 -4.97 16.47 15.89
N VAL A 137 -5.29 15.22 16.26
CA VAL A 137 -5.17 14.69 17.63
C VAL A 137 -3.71 14.72 18.11
N CYS A 138 -2.74 14.66 17.19
CA CYS A 138 -1.31 14.71 17.56
C CYS A 138 -0.91 16.01 18.26
N VAL A 139 -1.60 17.13 18.00
CA VAL A 139 -1.29 18.39 18.68
C VAL A 139 -1.59 18.26 20.17
N ASP A 140 -2.78 17.74 20.51
CA ASP A 140 -3.20 17.53 21.89
C ASP A 140 -2.38 16.44 22.59
N ASP A 141 -2.00 15.37 21.87
CA ASP A 141 -1.11 14.34 22.40
C ASP A 141 0.27 14.92 22.77
N ALA A 142 0.83 15.77 21.89
CA ALA A 142 2.10 16.44 22.14
C ALA A 142 2.00 17.43 23.31
N ILE A 143 0.91 18.19 23.44
CA ILE A 143 0.66 19.08 24.57
C ILE A 143 0.55 18.29 25.88
N CYS A 144 -0.18 17.18 25.87
CA CYS A 144 -0.33 16.30 27.03
C CYS A 144 1.02 15.73 27.47
N PHE A 145 1.76 15.17 26.52
CA PHE A 145 3.12 14.68 26.74
C PHE A 145 4.02 15.77 27.31
N ALA A 146 3.97 16.99 26.75
CA ALA A 146 4.77 18.12 27.20
C ALA A 146 4.52 18.46 28.67
N ARG A 147 3.24 18.56 29.06
CA ARG A 147 2.83 18.92 30.42
C ARG A 147 3.20 17.86 31.46
N GLU A 148 3.14 16.59 31.09
CA GLU A 148 3.32 15.48 32.03
C GLU A 148 4.77 14.98 32.13
N HIS A 149 5.57 15.14 31.06
CA HIS A 149 6.86 14.47 30.95
C HIS A 149 8.04 15.36 30.60
N LEU A 150 7.84 16.59 30.14
CA LEU A 150 8.97 17.48 29.88
C LEU A 150 9.45 18.14 31.17
N CYS A 151 10.67 17.78 31.57
CA CYS A 151 11.35 18.30 32.75
C CYS A 151 12.41 19.36 32.42
N GLY A 152 12.14 20.22 31.41
CA GLY A 152 13.05 21.30 31.00
C GLY A 152 14.28 20.84 30.19
N ARG A 153 14.30 19.59 29.72
CA ARG A 153 15.32 19.06 28.80
C ARG A 153 14.99 19.43 27.34
N PRO A 154 16.00 19.60 26.46
CA PRO A 154 15.76 19.76 25.03
C PRO A 154 15.07 18.54 24.45
N VAL A 155 14.15 18.76 23.51
CA VAL A 155 13.41 17.70 22.82
C VAL A 155 13.72 17.77 21.33
N VAL A 156 14.01 16.63 20.72
CA VAL A 156 14.17 16.50 19.26
C VAL A 156 13.06 15.60 18.74
N ILE A 157 12.34 16.04 17.70
CA ILE A 157 11.33 15.23 17.01
C ILE A 157 11.95 14.54 15.80
N VAL A 158 11.73 13.23 15.67
CA VAL A 158 12.23 12.44 14.55
C VAL A 158 11.06 11.71 13.90
N GLY A 159 10.64 12.17 12.72
CA GLY A 159 9.64 11.46 11.92
C GLY A 159 10.26 10.32 11.12
N ILE A 160 9.62 9.15 11.10
CA ILE A 160 10.05 8.02 10.27
C ILE A 160 9.20 7.92 9.02
N ARG A 161 9.84 7.84 7.85
CA ARG A 161 9.19 7.57 6.56
C ARG A 161 8.01 8.53 6.34
N SER A 162 6.93 7.99 5.79
CA SER A 162 5.74 8.71 5.40
C SER A 162 4.75 8.86 6.56
N GLY A 163 4.76 8.00 7.58
CA GLY A 163 3.94 8.19 8.78
C GLY A 163 4.44 9.39 9.60
N GLY A 164 5.74 9.41 9.87
CA GLY A 164 6.39 10.52 10.58
C GLY A 164 6.34 11.86 9.86
N SER A 165 6.37 11.89 8.52
CA SER A 165 6.23 13.15 7.76
C SER A 165 4.86 13.84 7.95
N PHE A 166 3.83 13.07 8.34
CA PHE A 166 2.47 13.59 8.59
C PHE A 166 2.21 13.85 10.07
N ILE A 167 2.96 13.21 10.97
CA ILE A 167 2.79 13.35 12.42
C ILE A 167 3.74 14.41 12.99
N ALA A 168 4.98 14.48 12.49
CA ALA A 168 6.02 15.36 13.04
C ALA A 168 5.62 16.84 13.08
N PRO A 169 5.05 17.45 12.02
CA PRO A 169 4.69 18.87 12.07
C PRO A 169 3.65 19.18 13.16
N ARG A 170 2.65 18.31 13.36
CA ARG A 170 1.63 18.46 14.42
C ARG A 170 2.21 18.26 15.82
N TRP A 171 3.15 17.32 15.99
CA TRP A 171 3.89 17.16 17.25
C TRP A 171 4.74 18.38 17.57
N VAL A 172 5.47 18.91 16.58
CA VAL A 172 6.27 20.13 16.71
C VAL A 172 5.37 21.32 17.07
N ALA A 173 4.22 21.45 16.42
CA ALA A 173 3.24 22.50 16.72
C ALA A 173 2.75 22.41 18.18
N GLY A 174 2.30 21.22 18.62
CA GLY A 174 1.81 21.02 19.99
C GLY A 174 2.87 21.26 21.06
N LEU A 175 4.11 20.80 20.84
CA LEU A 175 5.22 21.11 21.74
C LEU A 175 5.53 22.60 21.79
N SER A 176 5.54 23.28 20.63
CA SER A 176 5.80 24.73 20.53
C SER A 176 4.79 25.54 21.33
N GLN A 177 3.51 25.11 21.37
CA GLN A 177 2.47 25.77 22.14
C GLN A 177 2.72 25.72 23.66
N VAL A 178 3.39 24.68 24.15
CA VAL A 178 3.68 24.52 25.59
C VAL A 178 5.02 25.17 25.96
N SER A 179 6.05 25.01 25.15
CA SER A 179 7.40 25.51 25.44
C SER A 179 7.63 26.96 25.02
N GLY A 180 6.80 27.50 24.12
CA GLY A 180 7.04 28.78 23.44
C GLY A 180 8.20 28.74 22.43
N VAL A 181 8.85 27.59 22.24
CA VAL A 181 10.01 27.41 21.37
C VAL A 181 9.80 26.21 20.46
N THR A 182 10.01 26.39 19.16
CA THR A 182 9.90 25.30 18.19
C THR A 182 11.01 24.27 18.40
N PRO A 183 10.67 23.00 18.74
CA PRO A 183 11.69 21.98 18.91
C PRO A 183 12.35 21.67 17.56
N PRO A 184 13.66 21.38 17.54
CA PRO A 184 14.34 20.88 16.36
C PRO A 184 13.73 19.56 15.90
N TRP A 185 13.59 19.39 14.59
CA TRP A 185 12.99 18.20 14.02
C TRP A 185 13.51 17.86 12.63
N LEU A 186 13.38 16.59 12.25
CA LEU A 186 13.66 16.11 10.90
C LEU A 186 12.85 14.83 10.62
N THR A 187 12.91 14.37 9.37
CA THR A 187 12.35 13.07 8.96
C THR A 187 13.46 12.17 8.41
N LEU A 188 13.36 10.86 8.63
CA LEU A 188 14.35 9.85 8.22
C LEU A 188 13.71 8.79 7.32
N ARG A 189 14.44 8.30 6.31
CA ARG A 189 13.99 7.22 5.43
C ARG A 189 14.68 5.90 5.78
N PRO A 190 13.92 4.88 6.23
CA PRO A 190 14.46 3.55 6.41
C PRO A 190 14.73 2.89 5.05
N LEU A 191 15.95 2.38 4.86
CA LEU A 191 16.37 1.60 3.70
C LEU A 191 16.26 0.11 4.05
N ARG A 192 15.32 -0.59 3.43
CA ARG A 192 15.03 -2.00 3.71
C ARG A 192 15.57 -2.87 2.58
N GLN A 193 16.29 -3.93 2.94
CA GLN A 193 16.76 -4.97 2.01
C GLN A 193 16.25 -6.34 2.47
N ILE A 194 16.13 -7.29 1.53
CA ILE A 194 15.72 -8.66 1.83
C ILE A 194 16.74 -9.29 2.78
N ASN A 195 16.26 -9.92 3.85
CA ASN A 195 17.07 -10.66 4.82
C ASN A 195 18.18 -9.84 5.50
N ALA A 196 18.09 -8.50 5.48
CA ALA A 196 19.04 -7.63 6.15
C ALA A 196 18.32 -6.75 7.18
N PRO A 197 19.01 -6.35 8.26
CA PRO A 197 18.51 -5.33 9.19
C PRO A 197 18.18 -4.03 8.45
N CYS A 198 17.19 -3.30 8.96
CA CYS A 198 16.85 -1.99 8.44
C CYS A 198 18.05 -1.04 8.55
N GLN A 199 18.35 -0.31 7.47
CA GLN A 199 19.39 0.71 7.44
C GLN A 199 18.77 2.10 7.32
N TYR A 200 19.60 3.13 7.50
CA TYR A 200 19.25 4.53 7.29
C TYR A 200 20.35 5.19 6.46
N HIS A 201 20.01 6.18 5.66
CA HIS A 201 21.02 6.86 4.83
C HIS A 201 22.10 7.52 5.72
N PRO A 202 23.40 7.38 5.41
CA PRO A 202 24.46 7.97 6.21
C PRO A 202 24.35 9.50 6.38
N SER A 203 23.89 10.22 5.34
CA SER A 203 23.69 11.67 5.41
C SER A 203 22.54 12.06 6.36
N GLU A 204 21.43 11.32 6.38
CA GLU A 204 20.33 11.55 7.31
C GLU A 204 20.71 11.23 8.76
N LEU A 205 21.41 10.12 8.99
CA LEU A 205 21.94 9.80 10.33
C LEU A 205 22.92 10.85 10.83
N LYS A 206 23.80 11.35 9.95
CA LYS A 206 24.74 12.42 10.28
C LYS A 206 23.99 13.71 10.64
N ALA A 207 22.93 14.07 9.91
CA ALA A 207 22.10 15.23 10.21
C ALA A 207 21.42 15.09 11.59
N LEU A 208 20.87 13.91 11.89
CA LEU A 208 20.29 13.62 13.21
C LEU A 208 21.33 13.69 14.33
N PHE A 209 22.50 13.08 14.17
CA PHE A 209 23.53 13.15 15.20
C PHE A 209 24.03 14.57 15.42
N HIS A 210 24.20 15.35 14.34
CA HIS A 210 24.56 16.76 14.46
C HIS A 210 23.49 17.56 15.23
N LEU A 211 22.20 17.30 14.95
CA LEU A 211 21.09 17.93 15.64
C LEU A 211 21.03 17.60 17.14
N CYS A 212 21.38 16.36 17.51
CA CYS A 212 21.50 15.96 18.91
C CYS A 212 22.71 16.59 19.59
N ASP A 213 23.85 16.59 18.90
CA ASP A 213 25.12 17.13 19.42
C ASP A 213 25.09 18.66 19.57
N SER A 214 24.24 19.35 18.81
CA SER A 214 24.05 20.80 18.93
C SER A 214 23.18 21.23 20.11
N GLN A 215 22.58 20.29 20.85
CA GLN A 215 21.76 20.60 22.01
C GLN A 215 22.62 20.88 23.25
N PRO A 216 22.20 21.79 24.15
CA PRO A 216 22.98 22.14 25.33
C PRO A 216 23.15 20.98 26.32
N LYS A 217 22.27 19.97 26.24
CA LYS A 217 22.31 18.72 27.01
C LYS A 217 21.83 17.58 26.10
N ARG A 218 22.14 16.34 26.46
CA ARG A 218 21.58 15.16 25.77
C ARG A 218 20.05 15.30 25.70
N PRO A 219 19.46 15.34 24.50
CA PRO A 219 18.03 15.58 24.35
C PRO A 219 17.21 14.33 24.66
N ASP A 220 15.95 14.54 24.97
CA ASP A 220 14.93 13.52 24.82
C ASP A 220 14.51 13.46 23.35
N ILE A 221 14.44 12.26 22.76
CA ILE A 221 13.97 12.06 21.40
C ILE A 221 12.55 11.52 21.42
N VAL A 222 11.66 12.17 20.67
CA VAL A 222 10.35 11.61 20.34
C VAL A 222 10.37 11.17 18.87
N ILE A 223 10.37 9.86 18.67
CA ILE A 223 10.22 9.23 17.37
C ILE A 223 8.73 9.19 17.04
N VAL A 224 8.33 9.74 15.90
CA VAL A 224 6.94 9.75 15.44
C VAL A 224 6.77 8.92 14.17
N ASP A 225 5.78 8.02 14.14
CA ASP A 225 5.44 7.20 12.98
C ASP A 225 3.99 6.69 13.07
N ASP A 226 3.48 6.06 12.00
CA ASP A 226 2.26 5.23 12.08
C ASP A 226 2.45 4.06 13.06
N GLN A 227 1.36 3.44 13.51
CA GLN A 227 1.45 2.41 14.53
C GLN A 227 2.30 1.22 14.02
N PRO A 228 3.39 0.84 14.73
CA PRO A 228 4.37 -0.08 14.16
C PRO A 228 3.83 -1.52 14.09
N ASP A 229 4.05 -2.17 12.95
CA ASP A 229 3.69 -3.60 12.77
C ASP A 229 4.62 -4.53 13.59
N THR A 230 5.93 -4.31 13.56
CA THR A 230 6.89 -5.12 14.35
C THR A 230 7.78 -4.29 15.28
N GLY A 231 7.86 -2.98 15.06
CA GLY A 231 8.78 -2.09 15.79
C GLY A 231 10.24 -2.15 15.32
N SER A 232 10.61 -3.10 14.45
CA SER A 232 12.02 -3.35 14.07
C SER A 232 12.72 -2.13 13.46
N THR A 233 11.99 -1.32 12.69
CA THR A 233 12.53 -0.08 12.09
C THR A 233 12.93 0.93 13.17
N VAL A 234 12.09 1.10 14.19
CA VAL A 234 12.35 1.99 15.32
C VAL A 234 13.48 1.45 16.18
N GLU A 235 13.51 0.14 16.43
CA GLU A 235 14.56 -0.49 17.24
C GLU A 235 15.96 -0.33 16.64
N GLU A 236 16.11 -0.46 15.32
CA GLU A 236 17.39 -0.22 14.65
C GLU A 236 17.87 1.23 14.80
N LEU A 237 16.94 2.19 14.83
CA LEU A 237 17.28 3.59 15.10
C LEU A 237 17.66 3.81 16.56
N VAL A 238 16.92 3.21 17.50
CA VAL A 238 17.18 3.30 18.94
C VAL A 238 18.58 2.78 19.29
N LYS A 239 19.01 1.66 18.69
CA LYS A 239 20.36 1.13 18.86
C LYS A 239 21.44 2.16 18.49
N LYS A 240 21.20 2.95 17.44
CA LYS A 240 22.12 4.00 16.97
C LYS A 240 22.07 5.27 17.82
N LEU A 241 20.91 5.57 18.43
CA LEU A 241 20.66 6.75 19.24
C LEU A 241 21.11 6.61 20.71
N ALA A 242 21.13 5.40 21.25
CA ALA A 242 21.43 5.11 22.65
C ALA A 242 22.60 5.90 23.27
N PRO A 243 23.76 6.13 22.59
CA PRO A 243 24.86 6.89 23.20
C PRO A 243 24.68 8.42 23.17
N LYS A 244 23.74 8.96 22.39
CA LYS A 244 23.60 10.38 22.06
C LYS A 244 22.45 11.08 22.78
N VAL A 245 21.54 10.32 23.35
CA VAL A 245 20.24 10.80 23.86
C VAL A 245 20.05 10.40 25.31
N GLU A 246 19.18 11.12 25.99
CA GLU A 246 18.85 10.86 27.38
C GLU A 246 17.70 9.85 27.50
N SER A 247 16.65 10.04 26.71
CA SER A 247 15.54 9.09 26.62
C SER A 247 14.94 9.06 25.22
N VAL A 248 14.28 7.95 24.90
CA VAL A 248 13.60 7.75 23.63
C VAL A 248 12.14 7.43 23.90
N TRP A 249 11.28 8.15 23.20
CA TRP A 249 9.84 7.97 23.19
C TRP A 249 9.41 7.62 21.78
N PHE A 250 8.37 6.82 21.67
CA PHE A 250 7.65 6.58 20.43
C PHE A 250 6.25 7.14 20.55
N ALA A 251 5.83 7.85 19.52
CA ALA A 251 4.52 8.43 19.41
C ALA A 251 3.89 8.06 18.07
N SER A 252 2.63 7.64 18.17
CA SER A 252 1.70 7.46 17.07
C SER A 252 0.40 8.17 17.46
N ILE A 253 -0.54 8.35 16.51
CA ILE A 253 -1.80 9.02 16.80
C ILE A 253 -2.54 8.36 17.97
N GLY A 254 -2.82 9.13 19.01
CA GLY A 254 -3.48 8.69 20.24
C GLY A 254 -2.63 7.81 21.16
N ASN A 255 -1.34 7.57 20.90
CA ASN A 255 -0.54 6.66 21.72
C ASN A 255 0.91 7.11 21.86
N VAL A 256 1.37 7.18 23.11
CA VAL A 256 2.76 7.47 23.46
C VAL A 256 3.31 6.36 24.34
N SER A 257 4.52 5.91 24.00
CA SER A 257 5.26 4.88 24.71
C SER A 257 6.69 5.31 24.96
N ARG A 258 7.24 4.97 26.12
CA ARG A 258 8.66 5.14 26.43
C ARG A 258 9.42 3.89 25.99
N ILE A 259 10.53 4.05 25.30
CA ILE A 259 11.42 2.95 24.92
C ILE A 259 12.57 2.90 25.94
N LYS A 260 12.59 1.84 26.75
CA LYS A 260 13.64 1.64 27.78
C LYS A 260 14.88 0.96 27.19
N ALA A 261 14.66 0.05 26.25
CA ALA A 261 15.68 -0.69 25.50
C ALA A 261 15.04 -1.20 24.19
N PRO A 262 15.84 -1.64 23.19
CA PRO A 262 15.29 -2.37 22.04
C PRO A 262 14.40 -3.54 22.50
N GLY A 263 13.19 -3.68 21.94
CA GLY A 263 12.20 -4.66 22.38
C GLY A 263 11.46 -4.35 23.69
N SER A 264 11.81 -3.28 24.42
CA SER A 264 11.21 -2.93 25.71
C SER A 264 10.50 -1.56 25.67
N TRP A 265 9.18 -1.62 25.51
CA TRP A 265 8.31 -0.46 25.35
C TRP A 265 7.33 -0.40 26.53
N SER A 266 7.27 0.72 27.25
CA SER A 266 6.26 0.95 28.29
C SER A 266 5.28 2.02 27.82
N LYS A 267 4.01 1.63 27.67
CA LYS A 267 2.92 2.56 27.34
C LYS A 267 2.82 3.63 28.42
N VAL A 268 2.74 4.88 27.99
CA VAL A 268 2.63 6.06 28.85
C VAL A 268 1.18 6.47 28.92
N PHE A 269 0.58 6.74 27.77
CA PHE A 269 -0.85 6.93 27.65
C PHE A 269 -1.36 6.41 26.31
N THR A 270 -2.66 6.13 26.28
CA THR A 270 -3.39 5.88 25.04
C THR A 270 -4.75 6.53 25.13
N ARG A 271 -5.09 7.28 24.11
CA ARG A 271 -6.39 7.86 23.85
C ARG A 271 -6.84 7.27 22.54
N SER A 272 -8.06 6.74 22.48
CA SER A 272 -8.60 6.27 21.21
C SER A 272 -8.76 7.50 20.32
N PRO A 273 -8.00 7.63 19.22
CA PRO A 273 -8.14 8.79 18.35
C PRO A 273 -9.38 8.55 17.50
N LEU A 274 -10.55 9.02 17.92
CA LEU A 274 -11.80 8.89 17.13
C LEU A 274 -12.82 10.01 17.36
N ILE A 275 -12.49 11.06 18.13
CA ILE A 275 -13.52 11.94 18.72
C ILE A 275 -13.14 13.43 18.61
N THR A 276 -12.92 13.94 17.40
CA THR A 276 -12.72 15.39 17.23
C THR A 276 -13.47 16.01 16.07
N ARG A 277 -14.02 15.24 15.12
CA ARG A 277 -14.81 15.80 14.01
C ARG A 277 -16.28 16.00 14.44
N GLU A 278 -16.84 17.16 14.13
CA GLU A 278 -18.27 17.47 14.35
C GLU A 278 -19.19 16.46 13.64
N LYS A 279 -18.77 15.97 12.47
CA LYS A 279 -19.43 14.89 11.72
C LYS A 279 -18.51 13.66 11.66
N ARG A 280 -19.02 12.52 12.13
CA ARG A 280 -18.33 11.23 12.05
C ARG A 280 -18.30 10.75 10.58
N PRO A 281 -17.13 10.41 10.01
CA PRO A 281 -17.05 9.84 8.66
C PRO A 281 -17.62 8.43 8.60
N LEU A 282 -18.01 7.96 7.41
CA LEU A 282 -18.61 6.63 7.19
C LEU A 282 -17.84 5.48 7.84
N TRP A 283 -16.51 5.49 7.80
CA TRP A 283 -15.70 4.41 8.35
C TRP A 283 -15.79 4.31 9.89
N GLN A 284 -16.27 5.36 10.56
CA GLN A 284 -16.61 5.35 11.97
C GLN A 284 -18.04 4.88 12.25
N LEU A 285 -18.93 4.83 11.26
CA LEU A 285 -20.36 4.52 11.40
C LEU A 285 -20.68 3.05 11.07
N LEU A 286 -19.79 2.13 11.47
CA LEU A 286 -19.89 0.70 11.14
C LEU A 286 -20.60 -0.17 12.19
N LEU A 287 -20.88 0.39 13.37
CA LEU A 287 -21.64 -0.31 14.41
C LEU A 287 -23.12 -0.36 14.06
N GLU A 288 -23.82 -1.38 14.53
CA GLU A 288 -25.24 -1.58 14.22
C GLU A 288 -26.09 -0.37 14.64
N GLU A 289 -25.81 0.25 15.80
CA GLU A 289 -26.47 1.48 16.23
C GLU A 289 -26.23 2.69 15.31
N ASP A 290 -25.14 2.67 14.52
CA ASP A 290 -24.73 3.75 13.63
C ASP A 290 -25.26 3.58 12.19
N HIS A 291 -25.79 2.41 11.82
CA HIS A 291 -26.15 2.08 10.43
C HIS A 291 -27.16 3.06 9.82
N ARG A 292 -28.11 3.56 10.62
CA ARG A 292 -29.07 4.58 10.15
C ARG A 292 -28.38 5.87 9.71
N TYR A 293 -27.34 6.30 10.43
CA TYR A 293 -26.59 7.52 10.12
C TYR A 293 -25.70 7.33 8.90
N PHE A 294 -25.08 6.15 8.79
CA PHE A 294 -24.32 5.74 7.61
C PHE A 294 -25.20 5.80 6.36
N LEU A 295 -26.37 5.14 6.37
CA LEU A 295 -27.31 5.15 5.24
C LEU A 295 -27.84 6.55 4.93
N SER A 296 -28.13 7.37 5.93
CA SER A 296 -28.55 8.77 5.69
C SER A 296 -27.45 9.60 5.04
N THR A 297 -26.19 9.37 5.45
CA THR A 297 -25.03 10.05 4.88
C THR A 297 -24.84 9.65 3.42
N LEU A 298 -24.97 8.36 3.10
CA LEU A 298 -24.99 7.88 1.72
C LEU A 298 -26.12 8.52 0.90
N ALA A 299 -27.36 8.46 1.39
CA ALA A 299 -28.52 9.00 0.69
C ALA A 299 -28.41 10.52 0.46
N SER A 300 -27.74 11.25 1.35
CA SER A 300 -27.50 12.69 1.18
C SER A 300 -26.43 13.02 0.12
N ALA A 301 -25.53 12.08 -0.15
CA ALA A 301 -24.38 12.29 -1.02
C ALA A 301 -24.55 11.66 -2.41
N LEU A 302 -25.41 10.65 -2.52
CA LEU A 302 -25.55 9.80 -3.70
C LEU A 302 -26.98 9.89 -4.26
N PRO A 303 -27.15 10.08 -5.58
CA PRO A 303 -28.48 10.18 -6.20
C PRO A 303 -29.20 8.82 -6.18
N ASN A 304 -30.39 8.77 -5.58
CA ASN A 304 -31.34 7.63 -5.63
C ASN A 304 -30.79 6.26 -5.16
N SER A 305 -29.67 6.20 -4.43
CA SER A 305 -28.89 4.98 -4.25
C SER A 305 -29.21 4.14 -3.01
N ALA A 306 -30.03 4.66 -2.09
CA ALA A 306 -30.46 3.95 -0.88
C ALA A 306 -31.94 4.24 -0.63
N GLY A 307 -32.81 3.29 -0.98
CA GLY A 307 -34.23 3.37 -0.62
C GLY A 307 -34.43 3.40 0.90
N THR A 308 -35.62 3.78 1.35
CA THR A 308 -35.99 3.89 2.79
C THR A 308 -35.87 2.57 3.57
N ALA A 309 -35.66 1.44 2.88
CA ALA A 309 -35.52 0.10 3.45
C ALA A 309 -34.12 -0.53 3.25
N ALA A 310 -33.11 0.27 2.89
CA ALA A 310 -31.74 -0.23 2.72
C ALA A 310 -31.14 -0.72 4.04
N ARG A 311 -30.23 -1.71 3.97
CA ARG A 311 -29.51 -2.28 5.10
C ARG A 311 -28.02 -2.37 4.80
N ILE A 312 -27.20 -2.34 5.84
CA ILE A 312 -25.75 -2.53 5.73
C ILE A 312 -25.43 -3.97 6.12
N PHE A 313 -24.72 -4.66 5.24
CA PHE A 313 -24.21 -6.01 5.48
C PHE A 313 -22.69 -5.99 5.47
N ILE A 314 -22.09 -6.41 6.58
CA ILE A 314 -20.64 -6.60 6.66
C ILE A 314 -20.30 -7.96 6.06
N ARG A 315 -19.55 -7.94 4.97
CA ARG A 315 -19.24 -9.14 4.20
C ARG A 315 -18.13 -9.95 4.88
N CYS A 316 -18.32 -11.27 4.94
CA CYS A 316 -17.26 -12.21 5.28
C CYS A 316 -16.17 -12.24 4.19
N PRO A 317 -14.88 -12.07 4.53
CA PRO A 317 -13.79 -12.23 3.57
C PRO A 317 -13.85 -13.59 2.86
N THR A 318 -13.49 -13.63 1.57
CA THR A 318 -13.60 -14.84 0.74
C THR A 318 -12.86 -16.04 1.35
N LEU A 319 -11.62 -15.83 1.81
CA LEU A 319 -10.80 -16.89 2.39
C LEU A 319 -11.35 -17.37 3.75
N GLU A 320 -11.86 -16.46 4.57
CA GLU A 320 -12.54 -16.80 5.83
C GLU A 320 -13.83 -17.60 5.58
N LYS A 321 -14.59 -17.25 4.53
CA LYS A 321 -15.76 -18.02 4.07
C LYS A 321 -15.40 -19.42 3.60
N ARG A 322 -14.28 -19.57 2.90
CA ARG A 322 -13.88 -20.84 2.28
C ARG A 322 -13.20 -21.81 3.25
N TYR A 323 -12.34 -21.30 4.14
CA TYR A 323 -11.47 -22.11 4.99
C TYR A 323 -11.63 -21.86 6.50
N GLY A 324 -12.29 -20.76 6.87
CA GLY A 324 -12.46 -20.36 8.26
C GLY A 324 -13.79 -20.83 8.85
N GLN A 325 -14.34 -20.01 9.75
CA GLN A 325 -15.65 -20.22 10.36
C GLN A 325 -16.80 -19.60 9.56
N GLY A 326 -16.51 -18.93 8.44
CA GLY A 326 -17.54 -18.28 7.63
C GLY A 326 -18.12 -16.99 8.21
N GLU A 327 -17.60 -16.51 9.33
CA GLU A 327 -18.10 -15.32 10.02
C GLU A 327 -17.50 -14.02 9.48
N ALA A 328 -18.30 -12.97 9.45
CA ALA A 328 -17.81 -11.63 9.13
C ALA A 328 -16.70 -11.18 10.09
N TRP A 329 -15.81 -10.32 9.59
CA TRP A 329 -14.86 -9.63 10.44
C TRP A 329 -15.58 -8.55 11.24
N LEU A 330 -15.33 -8.51 12.56
CA LEU A 330 -15.91 -7.46 13.40
C LEU A 330 -15.47 -6.10 12.84
N PRO A 331 -16.35 -5.09 12.84
CA PRO A 331 -15.96 -3.71 12.59
C PRO A 331 -14.73 -3.34 13.42
N TRP A 332 -13.77 -2.65 12.83
CA TRP A 332 -12.56 -2.23 13.53
C TRP A 332 -12.87 -1.33 14.74
N ASN A 333 -13.98 -0.59 14.70
CA ASN A 333 -14.48 0.28 15.78
C ASN A 333 -15.30 -0.48 16.83
N SER A 334 -15.57 -1.78 16.67
CA SER A 334 -16.29 -2.58 17.66
C SER A 334 -15.60 -2.55 19.03
N PRO A 335 -16.34 -2.36 20.15
CA PRO A 335 -15.76 -2.44 21.50
C PRO A 335 -15.04 -3.75 21.77
N ALA A 336 -15.49 -4.86 21.17
CA ALA A 336 -14.85 -6.16 21.27
C ALA A 336 -13.44 -6.19 20.67
N MET A 337 -13.08 -5.20 19.82
CA MET A 337 -11.73 -5.05 19.29
C MET A 337 -10.74 -4.52 20.34
N ALA A 338 -11.21 -3.97 21.47
CA ALA A 338 -10.35 -3.42 22.52
C ALA A 338 -9.48 -4.49 23.23
N LYS A 339 -9.89 -5.76 23.18
CA LYS A 339 -9.13 -6.87 23.77
C LYS A 339 -7.87 -7.23 22.98
N TYR A 340 -7.78 -6.80 21.71
CA TYR A 340 -6.60 -7.07 20.91
C TYR A 340 -5.51 -6.05 21.24
N VAL A 341 -4.29 -6.55 21.47
CA VAL A 341 -3.09 -5.75 21.81
C VAL A 341 -2.85 -4.58 20.84
N ARG A 342 -3.38 -4.68 19.61
CA ARG A 342 -3.24 -3.69 18.53
C ARG A 342 -4.62 -3.32 17.97
N ARG A 343 -5.15 -2.17 18.41
CA ARG A 343 -6.34 -1.56 17.81
C ARG A 343 -5.92 -0.67 16.64
N LEU A 344 -5.45 -1.30 15.55
CA LEU A 344 -5.25 -0.57 14.30
C LEU A 344 -6.61 -0.16 13.77
N ILE A 345 -6.80 1.12 13.45
CA ILE A 345 -7.93 1.54 12.61
C ILE A 345 -7.70 0.78 11.29
N ASN A 346 -8.68 0.00 10.81
CA ASN A 346 -8.48 -0.74 9.56
C ASN A 346 -9.81 -1.01 8.87
N PRO A 347 -10.44 0.01 8.27
CA PRO A 347 -11.75 -0.15 7.64
C PRO A 347 -11.72 -1.09 6.43
N LYS A 348 -10.55 -1.34 5.82
CA LYS A 348 -10.37 -2.34 4.73
C LYS A 348 -10.79 -3.74 5.16
N LYS A 349 -10.62 -4.08 6.44
CA LYS A 349 -10.99 -5.39 7.00
C LYS A 349 -12.49 -5.65 7.04
N THR A 350 -13.29 -4.63 6.76
CA THR A 350 -14.75 -4.66 6.89
C THR A 350 -15.36 -4.28 5.53
N PRO A 351 -15.26 -5.14 4.50
CA PRO A 351 -15.96 -4.90 3.25
C PRO A 351 -17.47 -4.86 3.49
N LEU A 352 -18.17 -3.93 2.84
CA LEU A 352 -19.58 -3.66 3.09
C LEU A 352 -20.40 -3.85 1.80
N LEU A 353 -21.60 -4.37 1.97
CA LEU A 353 -22.67 -4.35 0.98
C LEU A 353 -23.81 -3.52 1.53
N VAL A 354 -24.41 -2.67 0.69
CA VAL A 354 -25.73 -2.11 0.98
C VAL A 354 -26.73 -2.98 0.25
N THR A 355 -27.75 -3.46 0.94
CA THR A 355 -28.81 -4.30 0.38
C THR A 355 -30.17 -3.66 0.54
N ASP A 356 -31.16 -4.13 -0.22
CA ASP A 356 -32.57 -3.86 0.09
C ASP A 356 -33.07 -4.74 1.26
N GLN A 357 -34.37 -4.64 1.55
CA GLN A 357 -35.04 -5.42 2.59
C GLN A 357 -35.08 -6.94 2.32
N ASN A 358 -34.92 -7.36 1.07
CA ASN A 358 -34.88 -8.75 0.62
C ASN A 358 -33.44 -9.28 0.53
N GLU A 359 -32.48 -8.54 1.08
CA GLU A 359 -31.04 -8.86 1.02
C GLU A 359 -30.45 -8.82 -0.40
N THR A 360 -31.13 -8.17 -1.35
CA THR A 360 -30.62 -7.97 -2.71
C THR A 360 -29.55 -6.87 -2.69
N PRO A 361 -28.32 -7.10 -3.20
CA PRO A 361 -27.28 -6.08 -3.24
C PRO A 361 -27.67 -4.86 -4.08
N LEU A 362 -27.41 -3.67 -3.53
CA LEU A 362 -27.62 -2.37 -4.16
C LEU A 362 -26.30 -1.65 -4.42
N LEU A 363 -25.42 -1.62 -3.42
CA LEU A 363 -24.10 -0.97 -3.51
C LEU A 363 -23.01 -1.85 -2.94
N HIS A 364 -21.83 -1.78 -3.55
CA HIS A 364 -20.58 -2.32 -3.02
C HIS A 364 -19.77 -1.18 -2.44
N VAL A 365 -19.46 -1.27 -1.15
CA VAL A 365 -18.82 -0.19 -0.41
C VAL A 365 -17.49 -0.69 0.16
N ARG A 366 -16.40 -0.10 -0.32
CA ARG A 366 -15.05 -0.53 0.04
C ARG A 366 -14.16 0.64 0.40
N PHE A 367 -13.49 0.53 1.53
CA PHE A 367 -12.53 1.54 1.94
C PHE A 367 -11.29 1.48 1.04
N ILE A 368 -11.10 2.53 0.24
CA ILE A 368 -9.93 2.73 -0.61
C ILE A 368 -9.03 3.88 -0.08
N GLY A 369 -9.41 4.48 1.04
CA GLY A 369 -8.66 5.58 1.62
C GLY A 369 -9.42 6.89 1.60
N GLU A 370 -9.34 7.73 2.63
CA GLU A 370 -9.83 9.11 2.79
C GLU A 370 -9.15 10.19 1.90
N SER A 371 -9.56 11.45 2.08
CA SER A 371 -8.88 12.66 1.60
C SER A 371 -8.42 12.59 0.13
N VAL A 372 -7.32 13.29 -0.18
CA VAL A 372 -6.75 13.40 -1.53
C VAL A 372 -6.21 12.09 -2.07
N TYR A 373 -5.83 11.15 -1.19
CA TYR A 373 -5.24 9.87 -1.59
C TYR A 373 -6.30 8.90 -2.09
N GLY A 374 -7.38 8.74 -1.33
CA GLY A 374 -8.53 7.99 -1.74
C GLY A 374 -9.14 8.50 -3.03
N LEU A 375 -9.20 9.82 -3.18
CA LEU A 375 -9.70 10.44 -4.38
C LEU A 375 -8.78 10.20 -5.59
N ALA A 376 -7.46 10.27 -5.41
CA ALA A 376 -6.51 9.94 -6.45
C ALA A 376 -6.65 8.46 -6.87
N GLU A 377 -6.80 7.57 -5.88
CA GLU A 377 -7.02 6.15 -6.09
C GLU A 377 -8.36 5.87 -6.79
N PHE A 378 -9.43 6.54 -6.38
CA PHE A 378 -10.75 6.49 -7.02
C PHE A 378 -10.66 6.89 -8.50
N ARG A 379 -10.06 8.05 -8.79
CA ARG A 379 -9.85 8.54 -10.16
C ARG A 379 -8.95 7.63 -10.99
N ARG A 380 -8.02 6.94 -10.33
CA ARG A 380 -7.17 5.94 -10.95
C ARG A 380 -8.02 4.72 -11.32
N THR A 381 -8.85 4.20 -10.41
CA THR A 381 -9.76 3.08 -10.69
C THR A 381 -10.76 3.41 -11.80
N GLU A 382 -11.35 4.61 -11.83
CA GLU A 382 -12.28 5.03 -12.90
C GLU A 382 -11.65 5.00 -14.30
N GLN A 383 -10.35 5.29 -14.42
CA GLN A 383 -9.64 5.25 -15.70
C GLN A 383 -9.46 3.81 -16.22
N PHE A 384 -9.41 2.83 -15.32
CA PHE A 384 -9.24 1.41 -15.65
C PHE A 384 -10.56 0.67 -15.79
N ASP A 385 -11.63 1.19 -15.20
CA ASP A 385 -12.93 0.54 -15.08
C ASP A 385 -14.01 1.28 -15.88
N THR A 386 -13.74 1.49 -17.17
CA THR A 386 -14.55 2.33 -18.08
C THR A 386 -15.98 1.85 -18.32
N LYS A 387 -16.39 0.72 -17.72
CA LYS A 387 -17.70 0.10 -17.92
C LYS A 387 -18.60 0.12 -16.69
N HIS A 388 -18.10 0.52 -15.52
CA HIS A 388 -18.95 0.76 -14.37
C HIS A 388 -19.76 2.05 -14.56
N ARG A 389 -21.08 1.93 -14.74
CA ARG A 389 -21.94 3.08 -15.07
C ARG A 389 -21.97 4.14 -13.97
N ASN A 390 -21.95 3.74 -12.70
CA ASN A 390 -22.02 4.66 -11.56
C ASN A 390 -21.11 4.18 -10.41
N ALA A 391 -20.10 5.00 -10.10
CA ALA A 391 -19.25 4.86 -8.93
C ALA A 391 -19.03 6.22 -8.26
N TRP A 392 -18.79 6.22 -6.96
CA TRP A 392 -18.61 7.43 -6.15
C TRP A 392 -17.52 7.26 -5.10
N PHE A 393 -16.95 8.39 -4.69
CA PHE A 393 -15.98 8.47 -3.60
C PHE A 393 -16.54 9.28 -2.42
N LEU A 394 -16.58 8.68 -1.24
CA LEU A 394 -17.11 9.35 -0.04
C LEU A 394 -16.46 8.81 1.24
N ASP A 395 -15.96 9.69 2.11
CA ASP A 395 -15.33 9.34 3.41
C ASP A 395 -14.32 8.18 3.30
N GLY A 396 -13.61 8.18 2.20
CA GLY A 396 -12.60 7.19 1.88
C GLY A 396 -13.07 5.85 1.35
N TYR A 397 -14.36 5.73 1.03
CA TYR A 397 -14.94 4.58 0.36
C TYR A 397 -15.06 4.82 -1.14
N HIS A 398 -14.69 3.79 -1.93
CA HIS A 398 -15.17 3.57 -3.27
C HIS A 398 -16.54 2.88 -3.15
N ILE A 399 -17.56 3.50 -3.72
CA ILE A 399 -18.94 3.05 -3.67
C ILE A 399 -19.35 2.79 -5.11
N ALA A 400 -19.59 1.53 -5.46
CA ALA A 400 -20.03 1.14 -6.80
C ALA A 400 -21.45 0.61 -6.76
N GLU A 401 -22.25 0.96 -7.76
CA GLU A 401 -23.56 0.36 -7.97
C GLU A 401 -23.45 -1.14 -8.23
N HIS A 402 -24.38 -1.92 -7.67
CA HIS A 402 -24.52 -3.33 -8.00
C HIS A 402 -25.10 -3.49 -9.40
N LEU A 403 -24.41 -4.24 -10.26
CA LEU A 403 -24.87 -4.56 -11.61
C LEU A 403 -25.56 -5.94 -11.61
N PRO A 404 -26.88 -6.02 -11.84
CA PRO A 404 -27.61 -7.28 -11.82
C PRO A 404 -27.31 -8.14 -13.06
N GLY A 405 -27.41 -9.46 -12.91
CA GLY A 405 -27.25 -10.42 -14.02
C GLY A 405 -25.80 -10.77 -14.37
N LEU A 406 -24.83 -10.22 -13.64
CA LEU A 406 -23.43 -10.58 -13.78
C LEU A 406 -23.14 -11.98 -13.26
N ARG A 407 -22.32 -12.72 -13.99
CA ARG A 407 -21.87 -14.06 -13.62
C ARG A 407 -20.35 -14.10 -13.38
N PRO A 408 -19.86 -14.90 -12.42
CA PRO A 408 -18.43 -15.03 -12.18
C PRO A 408 -17.71 -15.59 -13.40
N LEU A 409 -16.60 -14.95 -13.82
CA LEU A 409 -15.79 -15.40 -14.96
C LEU A 409 -15.35 -16.87 -14.80
N ARG A 410 -14.99 -17.28 -13.58
CA ARG A 410 -14.63 -18.67 -13.27
C ARG A 410 -15.71 -19.65 -13.69
N ASP A 411 -16.95 -19.37 -13.32
CA ASP A 411 -18.06 -20.30 -13.53
C ASP A 411 -18.35 -20.44 -15.02
N LEU A 412 -18.25 -19.32 -15.75
CA LEU A 412 -18.38 -19.30 -17.20
C LEU A 412 -17.23 -20.04 -17.90
N MET A 413 -15.99 -19.90 -17.43
CA MET A 413 -14.83 -20.59 -17.98
C MET A 413 -14.91 -22.11 -17.84
N ALA A 414 -15.60 -22.63 -16.81
CA ALA A 414 -15.83 -24.07 -16.63
C ALA A 414 -16.83 -24.64 -17.65
N GLU A 415 -17.70 -23.79 -18.21
CA GLU A 415 -18.83 -24.16 -19.08
C GLU A 415 -18.59 -23.78 -20.56
N ALA A 416 -17.52 -23.04 -20.85
CA ALA A 416 -17.34 -22.35 -22.13
C ALA A 416 -16.67 -23.18 -23.24
N THR A 417 -16.91 -22.76 -24.49
CA THR A 417 -16.15 -23.18 -25.67
C THR A 417 -14.84 -22.41 -25.78
N ASN A 418 -13.87 -22.95 -26.53
CA ASN A 418 -12.55 -22.31 -26.74
C ASN A 418 -12.63 -20.87 -27.28
N THR A 419 -13.68 -20.51 -28.04
CA THR A 419 -13.84 -19.17 -28.63
C THR A 419 -14.27 -18.11 -27.60
N ALA A 420 -15.25 -18.43 -26.74
CA ALA A 420 -15.67 -17.54 -25.65
C ALA A 420 -14.52 -17.35 -24.65
N TYR A 421 -13.79 -18.44 -24.40
CA TYR A 421 -12.59 -18.48 -23.59
C TYR A 421 -11.52 -17.50 -24.08
N SER A 422 -11.17 -17.56 -25.37
CA SER A 422 -10.21 -16.63 -25.99
C SER A 422 -10.67 -15.18 -25.85
N THR A 423 -11.97 -14.92 -26.02
CA THR A 423 -12.52 -13.55 -26.00
C THR A 423 -12.40 -12.91 -24.62
N TRP A 424 -12.75 -13.62 -23.55
CA TRP A 424 -12.61 -13.08 -22.19
C TRP A 424 -11.15 -12.89 -21.80
N LEU A 425 -10.28 -13.81 -22.21
CA LEU A 425 -8.85 -13.68 -21.92
C LEU A 425 -8.20 -12.52 -22.69
N THR A 426 -8.63 -12.24 -23.93
CA THR A 426 -8.22 -11.03 -24.65
C THR A 426 -8.72 -9.76 -23.95
N GLN A 427 -9.93 -9.76 -23.40
CA GLN A 427 -10.46 -8.63 -22.61
C GLN A 427 -9.67 -8.44 -21.31
N CYS A 428 -9.33 -9.52 -20.58
CA CYS A 428 -8.40 -9.46 -19.45
C CYS A 428 -7.10 -8.78 -19.88
N ASN A 429 -6.51 -9.22 -20.99
CA ASN A 429 -5.24 -8.70 -21.49
C ASN A 429 -5.29 -7.21 -21.87
N ALA A 430 -6.39 -6.73 -22.45
CA ALA A 430 -6.55 -5.31 -22.77
C ALA A 430 -6.59 -4.42 -21.52
N ILE A 431 -7.24 -4.89 -20.44
CA ILE A 431 -7.25 -4.21 -19.13
C ILE A 431 -5.83 -4.19 -18.55
N ILE A 432 -5.07 -5.26 -18.77
CA ILE A 432 -3.70 -5.44 -18.27
C ILE A 432 -2.73 -4.52 -19.02
N GLU A 433 -2.81 -4.46 -20.34
CA GLU A 433 -2.01 -3.56 -21.19
C GLU A 433 -2.16 -2.10 -20.75
N LEU A 434 -3.38 -1.68 -20.39
CA LEU A 434 -3.65 -0.32 -19.91
C LEU A 434 -2.90 -0.02 -18.60
N ILE A 435 -2.65 -1.03 -17.76
CA ILE A 435 -2.01 -0.90 -16.44
C ILE A 435 -0.49 -1.14 -16.52
N SER A 436 -0.02 -2.00 -17.43
CA SER A 436 1.39 -2.38 -17.58
C SER A 436 2.27 -1.29 -18.21
N ARG A 437 1.70 -0.19 -18.72
CA ARG A 437 2.44 0.98 -19.25
C ARG A 437 3.09 1.88 -18.18
N SER A 438 3.35 1.34 -17.00
CA SER A 438 3.97 2.09 -15.91
C SER A 438 5.48 2.26 -16.13
N PRO A 439 6.06 3.47 -15.95
CA PRO A 439 7.51 3.69 -15.94
C PRO A 439 8.26 2.78 -14.96
N LEU A 440 7.56 2.25 -13.96
CA LEU A 440 8.08 1.32 -12.96
C LEU A 440 8.59 0.01 -13.55
N VAL A 441 7.96 -0.51 -14.60
CA VAL A 441 8.34 -1.80 -15.21
C VAL A 441 9.82 -1.77 -15.62
N ASN A 442 10.27 -0.66 -16.21
CA ASN A 442 11.66 -0.50 -16.66
C ASN A 442 12.66 -0.42 -15.48
N VAL A 443 12.27 0.17 -14.35
CA VAL A 443 13.12 0.27 -13.17
C VAL A 443 13.20 -1.05 -12.41
N THR A 444 12.08 -1.78 -12.34
CA THR A 444 12.04 -3.11 -11.71
C THR A 444 12.97 -4.10 -12.39
N GLY A 445 13.17 -3.99 -13.71
CA GLY A 445 14.13 -4.80 -14.47
C GLY A 445 15.58 -4.71 -13.96
N GLN A 446 15.94 -3.67 -13.19
CA GLN A 446 17.29 -3.51 -12.63
C GLN A 446 17.57 -4.35 -11.38
N LEU A 447 16.57 -4.88 -10.64
CA LEU A 447 16.91 -5.61 -9.40
C LEU A 447 17.60 -6.94 -9.69
N SER A 448 18.41 -7.36 -8.73
CA SER A 448 18.87 -8.74 -8.66
C SER A 448 17.67 -9.69 -8.59
N LEU A 449 17.83 -10.84 -9.23
CA LEU A 449 16.84 -11.90 -9.12
C LEU A 449 16.66 -12.27 -7.63
N VAL A 450 15.43 -12.56 -7.24
CA VAL A 450 15.08 -12.92 -5.88
C VAL A 450 15.06 -14.45 -5.78
N PRO A 451 15.82 -15.05 -4.83
CA PRO A 451 15.71 -16.46 -4.53
C PRO A 451 14.38 -16.73 -3.83
N ILE A 452 13.37 -17.14 -4.58
CA ILE A 452 12.00 -17.27 -4.05
C ILE A 452 11.84 -18.48 -3.11
N GLY A 453 12.71 -19.48 -3.25
CA GLY A 453 12.67 -20.72 -2.47
C GLY A 453 12.59 -20.51 -0.95
N ILE A 454 13.41 -19.60 -0.40
CA ILE A 454 13.43 -19.32 1.03
C ILE A 454 12.11 -18.68 1.48
N SER A 455 11.59 -17.73 0.70
CA SER A 455 10.35 -17.01 1.00
C SER A 455 9.14 -17.95 0.97
N ILE A 456 9.02 -18.80 -0.06
CA ILE A 456 7.96 -19.81 -0.16
C ILE A 456 8.06 -20.80 1.00
N SER A 457 9.25 -21.33 1.28
CA SER A 457 9.45 -22.28 2.39
C SER A 457 9.08 -21.67 3.74
N ASN A 458 9.40 -20.39 3.97
CA ASN A 458 9.00 -19.68 5.19
C ASN A 458 7.49 -19.48 5.26
N ALA A 459 6.84 -19.06 4.18
CA ALA A 459 5.38 -18.90 4.13
C ALA A 459 4.67 -20.23 4.37
N TRP A 460 5.16 -21.30 3.74
CA TRP A 460 4.69 -22.67 3.90
C TRP A 460 4.79 -23.15 5.34
N ARG A 461 5.97 -23.00 5.97
CA ARG A 461 6.18 -23.41 7.37
C ARG A 461 5.24 -22.67 8.31
N ARG A 462 5.05 -21.37 8.12
CA ARG A 462 4.07 -20.58 8.91
C ARG A 462 2.65 -21.10 8.75
N LEU A 463 2.27 -21.50 7.53
CA LEU A 463 0.96 -22.06 7.25
C LEU A 463 0.80 -23.46 7.88
N GLN A 464 1.79 -24.35 7.75
CA GLN A 464 1.81 -25.66 8.41
C GLN A 464 1.66 -25.53 9.93
N CYS A 465 2.44 -24.65 10.56
CA CYS A 465 2.34 -24.39 12.00
C CYS A 465 0.94 -23.93 12.41
N ARG A 466 0.22 -23.22 11.54
CA ARG A 466 -1.13 -22.72 11.82
C ARG A 466 -2.23 -23.76 11.59
N ILE A 467 -2.02 -24.66 10.64
CA ILE A 467 -2.95 -25.76 10.32
C ILE A 467 -2.84 -26.91 11.33
N GLY A 468 -1.67 -27.06 11.95
CA GLY A 468 -1.44 -28.05 13.02
C GLY A 468 -1.14 -29.43 12.45
N GLU A 469 -1.89 -30.44 12.90
CA GLU A 469 -1.65 -31.86 12.60
C GLU A 469 -2.00 -32.27 11.16
N ASN A 470 -2.79 -31.48 10.43
CA ASN A 470 -3.03 -31.75 9.01
C ASN A 470 -1.77 -31.45 8.21
N THR A 471 -1.18 -32.49 7.61
CA THR A 471 0.02 -32.38 6.79
C THR A 471 -0.30 -31.68 5.47
N LEU A 472 0.40 -30.58 5.19
CA LEU A 472 0.33 -29.92 3.88
C LEU A 472 1.08 -30.74 2.82
N PRO A 473 0.66 -30.69 1.54
CA PRO A 473 1.28 -31.48 0.46
C PRO A 473 2.68 -30.98 0.10
N ASP A 474 3.61 -31.86 -0.29
CA ASP A 474 4.97 -31.43 -0.57
C ASP A 474 5.05 -30.32 -1.64
N LEU A 475 5.83 -29.28 -1.31
CA LEU A 475 6.13 -28.21 -2.27
C LEU A 475 7.02 -28.77 -3.39
N PRO A 476 6.80 -28.36 -4.66
CA PRO A 476 7.68 -28.73 -5.74
C PRO A 476 9.13 -28.29 -5.46
N PHE A 477 10.05 -29.26 -5.34
CA PHE A 477 11.43 -29.01 -4.89
C PHE A 477 12.19 -28.00 -5.77
N TRP A 478 11.84 -27.93 -7.05
CA TRP A 478 12.47 -27.02 -8.01
C TRP A 478 12.19 -25.55 -7.72
N LEU A 479 11.13 -25.21 -6.98
CA LEU A 479 10.89 -23.83 -6.51
C LEU A 479 12.05 -23.32 -5.63
N CYS A 480 12.76 -24.22 -4.95
CA CYS A 480 13.86 -23.88 -4.06
C CYS A 480 15.09 -23.35 -4.80
N SER A 481 15.28 -23.71 -6.07
CA SER A 481 16.42 -23.29 -6.88
C SER A 481 16.11 -22.10 -7.81
N LEU A 482 14.86 -21.61 -7.80
CA LEU A 482 14.44 -20.51 -8.66
C LEU A 482 14.93 -19.16 -8.16
N ASN A 483 15.47 -18.42 -9.12
CA ASN A 483 15.71 -17.00 -9.03
C ASN A 483 14.77 -16.33 -10.04
N ILE A 484 13.86 -15.51 -9.53
CA ILE A 484 12.84 -14.84 -10.34
C ILE A 484 13.12 -13.34 -10.40
N PRO A 485 12.71 -12.64 -11.47
CA PRO A 485 12.79 -11.20 -11.47
C PRO A 485 11.87 -10.63 -10.37
N PRO A 486 12.20 -9.44 -9.84
CA PRO A 486 11.34 -8.76 -8.89
C PRO A 486 10.04 -8.28 -9.54
N PHE A 487 9.01 -9.10 -9.49
CA PHE A 487 7.69 -8.58 -9.81
C PHE A 487 7.30 -7.55 -8.76
N ALA A 488 6.77 -6.43 -9.22
CA ALA A 488 6.32 -5.33 -8.40
C ALA A 488 7.32 -4.35 -7.80
N GLY A 489 8.62 -4.51 -8.05
CA GLY A 489 9.63 -3.70 -7.37
C GLY A 489 9.60 -3.81 -5.84
N SER A 490 8.81 -4.75 -5.32
CA SER A 490 8.49 -4.89 -3.92
C SER A 490 9.02 -6.23 -3.43
N ILE A 491 9.95 -6.13 -2.48
CA ILE A 491 10.42 -7.23 -1.64
C ILE A 491 9.45 -7.55 -0.50
N ARG A 492 8.34 -6.81 -0.42
CA ARG A 492 7.24 -6.99 0.54
C ARG A 492 6.13 -7.81 -0.10
N PRO A 493 5.23 -8.39 0.72
CA PRO A 493 4.00 -8.99 0.22
C PRO A 493 3.30 -8.02 -0.72
N ILE A 494 3.19 -8.38 -1.99
CA ILE A 494 2.39 -7.63 -2.94
C ILE A 494 0.96 -7.79 -2.45
N ARG A 495 0.38 -6.72 -1.92
CA ARG A 495 -1.02 -6.68 -1.51
C ARG A 495 -1.85 -6.40 -2.75
N SER A 496 -1.96 -7.44 -3.56
CA SER A 496 -2.67 -7.44 -4.83
C SER A 496 -4.11 -7.93 -4.64
N SER A 497 -4.97 -7.74 -5.65
CA SER A 497 -6.34 -8.29 -5.72
C SER A 497 -6.40 -9.81 -5.68
N LEU A 498 -5.27 -10.51 -5.50
CA LEU A 498 -5.17 -11.98 -5.42
C LEU A 498 -6.06 -12.59 -4.34
N SER A 499 -6.28 -11.92 -3.21
CA SER A 499 -7.24 -12.39 -2.19
C SER A 499 -8.67 -12.48 -2.73
N HIS A 500 -9.00 -11.65 -3.72
CA HIS A 500 -10.25 -11.64 -4.46
C HIS A 500 -10.22 -12.55 -5.69
N ALA A 501 -9.08 -13.12 -6.10
CA ALA A 501 -9.04 -14.13 -7.17
C ALA A 501 -9.84 -15.39 -6.79
N PHE A 502 -9.97 -15.69 -5.49
CA PHE A 502 -10.90 -16.71 -4.99
C PHE A 502 -12.36 -16.26 -4.98
N GLY A 503 -12.62 -14.96 -5.10
CA GLY A 503 -13.90 -14.34 -4.87
C GLY A 503 -14.78 -14.37 -6.11
N ASP A 504 -16.01 -14.81 -5.91
CA ASP A 504 -16.99 -14.95 -6.99
C ASP A 504 -17.41 -13.61 -7.60
N TRP A 505 -17.04 -12.46 -7.04
CA TRP A 505 -17.43 -11.12 -7.51
C TRP A 505 -16.30 -10.38 -8.28
N HIS A 506 -15.06 -10.90 -8.25
CA HIS A 506 -13.89 -10.12 -8.69
C HIS A 506 -13.86 -9.84 -10.20
N TRP A 507 -13.92 -10.91 -11.00
CA TRP A 507 -14.08 -10.84 -12.45
C TRP A 507 -15.48 -11.33 -12.79
N GLN A 508 -16.32 -10.46 -13.34
CA GLN A 508 -17.66 -10.85 -13.81
C GLN A 508 -17.79 -10.65 -15.30
N VAL A 509 -18.70 -11.42 -15.90
CA VAL A 509 -19.11 -11.23 -17.28
C VAL A 509 -20.61 -10.96 -17.32
N ASP A 510 -21.02 -10.00 -18.14
CA ASP A 510 -22.44 -9.80 -18.44
C ASP A 510 -22.97 -10.78 -19.48
N ASN A 511 -24.26 -10.68 -19.78
CA ASN A 511 -24.94 -11.53 -20.77
C ASN A 511 -24.43 -11.32 -22.20
N ASP A 512 -23.79 -10.17 -22.49
CA ASP A 512 -23.22 -9.84 -23.80
C ASP A 512 -21.77 -10.33 -23.93
N GLY A 513 -21.21 -10.94 -22.88
CA GLY A 513 -19.84 -11.45 -22.88
C GLY A 513 -18.79 -10.38 -22.54
N HIS A 514 -19.19 -9.21 -22.04
CA HIS A 514 -18.27 -8.18 -21.59
C HIS A 514 -17.72 -8.51 -20.21
N LEU A 515 -16.41 -8.42 -20.08
CA LEU A 515 -15.71 -8.58 -18.81
C LEU A 515 -15.70 -7.27 -18.01
N TYR A 516 -15.95 -7.40 -16.72
CA TYR A 516 -15.91 -6.35 -15.70
C TYR A 516 -15.01 -6.79 -14.55
N ARG A 517 -14.33 -5.82 -13.91
CA ARG A 517 -13.36 -6.07 -12.85
C ARG A 517 -13.65 -5.18 -11.64
N PHE A 518 -14.35 -5.72 -10.65
CA PHE A 518 -14.95 -4.93 -9.56
C PHE A 518 -13.99 -4.61 -8.40
N HIS A 519 -12.78 -5.20 -8.35
CA HIS A 519 -11.87 -4.99 -7.23
C HIS A 519 -10.41 -4.78 -7.63
N GLN A 520 -9.82 -3.70 -7.13
CA GLN A 520 -8.37 -3.54 -7.09
C GLN A 520 -7.93 -3.37 -5.64
N GLU A 521 -6.97 -4.19 -5.18
CA GLU A 521 -6.21 -3.82 -3.98
C GLU A 521 -5.10 -2.88 -4.39
N ALA A 522 -5.39 -1.58 -4.39
CA ALA A 522 -4.40 -0.57 -4.71
C ALA A 522 -3.77 0.06 -3.47
N ASN A 523 -4.35 -0.20 -2.30
CA ASN A 523 -3.96 0.50 -1.10
C ASN A 523 -2.67 -0.08 -0.53
N TRP A 524 -1.79 0.85 -0.11
CA TRP A 524 -0.48 0.71 0.52
C TRP A 524 0.71 0.89 -0.44
N GLY A 525 0.56 1.72 -1.49
CA GLY A 525 1.62 1.96 -2.48
C GLY A 525 1.89 0.74 -3.37
N GLY A 526 1.02 -0.27 -3.32
CA GLY A 526 1.07 -1.41 -4.21
C GLY A 526 0.42 -1.03 -5.53
N VAL A 527 1.23 -0.88 -6.59
CA VAL A 527 0.71 -0.96 -7.94
C VAL A 527 0.04 -2.32 -8.12
N SER A 528 -1.14 -2.36 -8.71
CA SER A 528 -1.73 -3.62 -9.16
C SER A 528 -0.86 -4.14 -10.32
N TRP A 529 -0.21 -5.28 -10.11
CA TRP A 529 0.59 -5.95 -11.14
C TRP A 529 -0.31 -6.91 -11.88
N PRO A 530 -0.75 -6.55 -13.08
CA PRO A 530 -1.83 -7.29 -13.70
C PRO A 530 -1.38 -8.69 -14.14
N GLU A 531 -0.10 -8.89 -14.46
CA GLU A 531 0.49 -10.19 -14.77
C GLU A 531 0.44 -11.13 -13.56
N LEU A 532 0.67 -10.58 -12.36
CA LEU A 532 0.59 -11.33 -11.11
C LEU A 532 -0.86 -11.69 -10.76
N GLU A 533 -1.81 -10.81 -11.08
CA GLU A 533 -3.23 -11.08 -10.91
C GLU A 533 -3.74 -12.16 -11.85
N ILE A 534 -3.32 -12.17 -13.11
CA ILE A 534 -3.57 -13.33 -14.00
C ILE A 534 -2.92 -14.56 -13.41
N ALA A 535 -1.65 -14.48 -12.99
CA ALA A 535 -0.93 -15.63 -12.48
C ALA A 535 -1.66 -16.25 -11.26
N ALA A 536 -2.18 -15.44 -10.35
CA ALA A 536 -3.02 -15.97 -9.27
C ALA A 536 -4.37 -16.50 -9.76
N PHE A 537 -5.04 -15.82 -10.68
CA PHE A 537 -6.29 -16.31 -11.28
C PHE A 537 -6.09 -17.70 -11.91
N VAL A 538 -5.00 -17.89 -12.66
CA VAL A 538 -4.58 -19.16 -13.25
C VAL A 538 -4.38 -20.24 -12.19
N LEU A 539 -3.64 -19.92 -11.12
CA LEU A 539 -3.38 -20.88 -10.04
C LEU A 539 -4.63 -21.25 -9.25
N VAL A 540 -5.48 -20.27 -8.94
CA VAL A 540 -6.70 -20.44 -8.15
C VAL A 540 -7.75 -21.24 -8.93
N HIS A 541 -7.86 -21.02 -10.23
CA HIS A 541 -8.80 -21.70 -11.10
C HIS A 541 -8.23 -22.91 -11.84
N GLN A 542 -6.97 -23.26 -11.57
CA GLN A 542 -6.30 -24.46 -12.10
C GLN A 542 -6.33 -24.52 -13.64
N LEU A 543 -6.07 -23.37 -14.28
CA LEU A 543 -6.09 -23.28 -15.73
C LEU A 543 -4.86 -24.00 -16.31
N SER A 544 -5.03 -24.65 -17.46
CA SER A 544 -3.96 -25.41 -18.12
C SER A 544 -2.94 -24.50 -18.82
N PRO A 545 -1.70 -24.95 -19.06
CA PRO A 545 -0.73 -24.19 -19.86
C PRO A 545 -1.25 -23.75 -21.24
N THR A 546 -2.05 -24.59 -21.90
CA THR A 546 -2.69 -24.30 -23.19
C THR A 546 -3.64 -23.11 -23.13
N THR A 547 -4.31 -22.90 -22.01
CA THR A 547 -5.16 -21.73 -21.76
C THR A 547 -4.36 -20.45 -21.86
N LEU A 548 -3.22 -20.38 -21.17
CA LEU A 548 -2.41 -19.16 -21.14
C LEU A 548 -1.77 -18.90 -22.51
N GLN A 549 -1.35 -19.97 -23.20
CA GLN A 549 -0.80 -19.87 -24.55
C GLN A 549 -1.83 -19.32 -25.55
N LEU A 550 -3.12 -19.60 -25.40
CA LEU A 550 -4.17 -19.01 -26.24
C LEU A 550 -4.31 -17.49 -26.04
N ILE A 551 -4.17 -17.01 -24.79
CA ILE A 551 -4.10 -15.56 -24.49
C ILE A 551 -2.97 -14.92 -25.30
N CYS A 552 -1.82 -15.58 -25.28
CA CYS A 552 -0.57 -15.10 -25.85
C CYS A 552 -0.54 -15.16 -27.38
N ASN A 553 -1.15 -16.17 -27.99
CA ASN A 553 -1.12 -16.42 -29.43
C ASN A 553 -2.15 -15.59 -30.22
N SER A 554 -3.10 -14.93 -29.56
CA SER A 554 -4.14 -14.12 -30.21
C SER A 554 -3.64 -12.81 -30.84
N ARG A 555 -2.33 -12.49 -30.74
CA ARG A 555 -1.68 -11.36 -31.41
C ARG A 555 -0.31 -11.76 -31.96
N GLN A 556 -0.10 -11.59 -33.27
CA GLN A 556 1.19 -11.80 -33.95
C GLN A 556 2.16 -10.60 -33.81
N GLU A 557 1.70 -9.43 -33.33
CA GLU A 557 2.46 -8.18 -33.41
C GLU A 557 3.31 -7.86 -32.17
N TRP A 558 3.34 -8.72 -31.15
CA TRP A 558 3.96 -8.39 -29.86
C TRP A 558 5.29 -9.12 -29.62
N GLY A 559 6.29 -8.35 -29.19
CA GLY A 559 7.53 -8.88 -28.65
C GLY A 559 7.38 -9.35 -27.20
N ASN A 560 7.30 -10.66 -26.97
CA ASN A 560 7.76 -11.36 -25.75
C ASN A 560 7.10 -11.04 -24.38
N GLU A 561 5.80 -10.74 -24.30
CA GLU A 561 5.08 -10.59 -23.01
C GLU A 561 4.60 -11.87 -22.29
N PRO A 562 4.34 -13.03 -22.94
CA PRO A 562 3.87 -14.26 -22.28
C PRO A 562 4.77 -14.75 -21.13
N GLN A 563 6.08 -14.52 -21.30
CA GLN A 563 7.11 -14.92 -20.35
C GLN A 563 6.98 -14.20 -19.00
N VAL A 564 6.44 -12.98 -18.98
CA VAL A 564 6.28 -12.19 -17.74
C VAL A 564 5.21 -12.81 -16.83
N ILE A 565 4.10 -13.28 -17.41
CA ILE A 565 3.03 -13.96 -16.65
C ILE A 565 3.53 -15.32 -16.14
N PHE A 566 4.22 -16.11 -16.97
CA PHE A 566 4.78 -17.39 -16.53
C PHE A 566 5.78 -17.21 -15.39
N ALA A 567 6.71 -16.26 -15.51
CA ALA A 567 7.68 -15.97 -14.45
C ALA A 567 7.03 -15.39 -13.17
N SER A 568 5.80 -14.86 -13.25
CA SER A 568 5.02 -14.37 -12.10
C SER A 568 4.34 -15.49 -11.28
N LEU A 569 4.16 -16.69 -11.84
CA LEU A 569 3.44 -17.80 -11.18
C LEU A 569 4.02 -18.19 -9.80
N PRO A 570 5.35 -18.34 -9.62
CA PRO A 570 5.92 -18.61 -8.29
C PRO A 570 5.63 -17.50 -7.27
N VAL A 571 5.61 -16.23 -7.70
CA VAL A 571 5.28 -15.10 -6.81
C VAL A 571 3.80 -15.13 -6.43
N ALA A 572 2.92 -15.37 -7.40
CA ALA A 572 1.49 -15.52 -7.12
C ALA A 572 1.25 -16.61 -6.08
N ALA A 573 1.90 -17.78 -6.22
CA ALA A 573 1.83 -18.86 -5.23
C ALA A 573 2.29 -18.42 -3.83
N LEU A 574 3.44 -17.76 -3.71
CA LEU A 574 3.92 -17.20 -2.44
C LEU A 574 2.87 -16.29 -1.77
N LEU A 575 2.23 -15.42 -2.55
CA LEU A 575 1.27 -14.45 -2.01
C LEU A 575 -0.06 -15.09 -1.63
N LEU A 576 -0.50 -16.12 -2.35
CA LEU A 576 -1.66 -16.93 -1.96
C LEU A 576 -1.41 -17.59 -0.60
N LEU A 577 -0.22 -18.18 -0.37
CA LEU A 577 0.16 -18.76 0.92
C LEU A 577 0.15 -17.73 2.06
N GLU A 578 0.69 -16.53 1.81
CA GLU A 578 0.63 -15.45 2.80
C GLU A 578 -0.79 -14.93 3.03
N GLY A 579 -1.63 -14.93 2.00
CA GLY A 579 -3.05 -14.58 2.07
C GLY A 579 -3.82 -15.55 2.98
N PHE A 580 -3.67 -16.87 2.78
CA PHE A 580 -4.28 -17.88 3.65
C PHE A 580 -3.90 -17.68 5.11
N TYR A 581 -2.63 -17.40 5.36
CA TYR A 581 -2.16 -17.11 6.71
C TYR A 581 -2.77 -15.81 7.25
N ARG A 582 -2.88 -14.72 6.49
CA ARG A 582 -3.33 -13.43 7.03
C ARG A 582 -4.84 -13.27 7.14
N GLU A 583 -5.60 -13.87 6.23
CA GLU A 583 -7.03 -13.59 6.05
C GLU A 583 -7.95 -14.65 6.66
N VAL A 584 -7.42 -15.81 7.06
CA VAL A 584 -8.20 -16.81 7.80
C VAL A 584 -7.87 -16.70 9.28
N ARG A 585 -8.77 -16.13 10.10
CA ARG A 585 -8.54 -15.94 11.54
C ARG A 585 -8.31 -17.28 12.22
N GLN A 586 -9.23 -18.21 12.01
CA GLN A 586 -9.19 -19.55 12.57
C GLN A 586 -9.73 -20.52 11.53
N PHE A 587 -8.90 -21.50 11.16
CA PHE A 587 -9.32 -22.57 10.25
C PHE A 587 -10.35 -23.47 10.94
N SER A 588 -11.44 -23.80 10.24
CA SER A 588 -12.35 -24.88 10.64
C SER A 588 -11.76 -26.22 10.24
N GLU A 589 -12.20 -27.33 10.86
CA GLU A 589 -11.68 -28.67 10.49
C GLU A 589 -11.94 -29.01 9.01
N VAL A 590 -13.14 -28.73 8.51
CA VAL A 590 -13.47 -28.87 7.09
C VAL A 590 -12.61 -27.93 6.22
N GLY A 591 -12.38 -26.71 6.71
CA GLY A 591 -11.53 -25.73 6.03
C GLY A 591 -10.07 -26.15 5.92
N LYS A 592 -9.51 -26.83 6.92
CA LYS A 592 -8.15 -27.40 6.87
C LYS A 592 -8.05 -28.46 5.79
N VAL A 593 -8.99 -29.41 5.75
CA VAL A 593 -9.03 -30.47 4.71
C VAL A 593 -9.11 -29.86 3.32
N ARG A 594 -10.06 -28.93 3.11
CA ARG A 594 -10.22 -28.24 1.83
C ARG A 594 -8.99 -27.43 1.44
N LEU A 595 -8.33 -26.78 2.40
CA LEU A 595 -7.10 -26.05 2.12
C LEU A 595 -5.97 -27.00 1.67
N CYS A 596 -5.82 -28.16 2.30
CA CYS A 596 -4.85 -29.17 1.85
C CYS A 596 -5.14 -29.63 0.42
N GLU A 597 -6.41 -29.86 0.06
CA GLU A 597 -6.82 -30.22 -1.30
C GLU A 597 -6.50 -29.11 -2.32
N ASP A 598 -6.86 -27.86 -2.00
CA ASP A 598 -6.61 -26.71 -2.87
C ASP A 598 -5.09 -26.47 -3.03
N LEU A 599 -4.29 -26.67 -1.97
CA LEU A 599 -2.83 -26.59 -2.04
C LEU A 599 -2.22 -27.71 -2.87
N ALA A 600 -2.75 -28.93 -2.79
CA ALA A 600 -2.27 -30.05 -3.60
C ALA A 600 -2.49 -29.77 -5.09
N ARG A 601 -3.67 -29.23 -5.44
CA ARG A 601 -4.00 -28.80 -6.81
C ARG A 601 -3.16 -27.61 -7.27
N LEU A 602 -2.87 -26.66 -6.38
CA LEU A 602 -1.95 -25.55 -6.66
C LEU A 602 -0.54 -26.08 -6.99
N CYS A 603 0.00 -27.01 -6.19
CA CYS A 603 1.29 -27.64 -6.46
C CYS A 603 1.29 -28.41 -7.79
N GLN A 604 0.21 -29.13 -8.09
CA GLN A 604 0.05 -29.84 -9.37
C GLN A 604 0.01 -28.86 -10.55
N THR A 605 -0.73 -27.76 -10.42
CA THR A 605 -0.81 -26.71 -11.45
C THR A 605 0.57 -26.10 -11.69
N LEU A 606 1.30 -25.72 -10.63
CA LEU A 606 2.68 -25.24 -10.76
C LEU A 606 3.60 -26.24 -11.48
N ALA A 607 3.46 -27.53 -11.20
CA ALA A 607 4.23 -28.57 -11.88
C ALA A 607 3.90 -28.65 -13.39
N GLN A 608 2.65 -28.45 -13.80
CA GLN A 608 2.27 -28.40 -15.22
C GLN A 608 2.90 -27.21 -15.95
N TYR A 609 3.15 -26.10 -15.25
CA TYR A 609 3.82 -24.92 -15.79
C TYR A 609 5.35 -24.96 -15.66
N HIS A 610 5.94 -26.04 -15.14
CA HIS A 610 7.37 -26.13 -14.80
C HIS A 610 8.28 -25.63 -15.92
N ASP A 611 8.18 -26.21 -17.12
CA ASP A 611 9.10 -25.91 -18.22
C ASP A 611 8.95 -24.46 -18.69
N LEU A 612 7.72 -23.95 -18.75
CA LEU A 612 7.42 -22.56 -19.12
C LEU A 612 7.94 -21.57 -18.09
N ILE A 613 7.85 -21.88 -16.79
CA ILE A 613 8.38 -21.06 -15.70
C ILE A 613 9.91 -21.02 -15.78
N ILE A 614 10.56 -22.16 -15.98
CA ILE A 614 12.01 -22.27 -16.08
C ILE A 614 12.53 -21.52 -17.31
N GLU A 615 11.90 -21.71 -18.46
CA GLU A 615 12.23 -21.00 -19.70
C GLU A 615 12.04 -19.49 -19.55
N ALA A 616 10.88 -19.05 -19.06
CA ALA A 616 10.60 -17.64 -18.85
C ALA A 616 11.58 -16.97 -17.86
N SER A 617 11.93 -17.66 -16.77
CA SER A 617 12.90 -17.17 -15.79
C SER A 617 14.31 -17.06 -16.40
N LYS A 618 14.69 -18.01 -17.27
CA LYS A 618 15.96 -17.96 -18.04
C LYS A 618 15.95 -16.86 -19.09
N CYS A 619 14.85 -16.64 -19.83
CA CYS A 619 14.73 -15.56 -20.81
C CYS A 619 14.75 -14.18 -20.16
N ALA A 620 14.09 -14.01 -19.01
CA ALA A 620 14.20 -12.81 -18.18
C ALA A 620 15.65 -12.57 -17.72
N THR A 621 16.40 -13.64 -17.48
CA THR A 621 17.84 -13.58 -17.13
C THR A 621 18.74 -13.34 -18.36
N ALA A 622 18.40 -13.88 -19.54
CA ALA A 622 19.22 -13.85 -20.75
C ALA A 622 19.06 -12.56 -21.57
N ARG A 623 17.89 -11.90 -21.53
CA ARG A 623 17.75 -10.52 -22.03
C ARG A 623 18.72 -9.58 -21.34
N ARG A 624 18.90 -9.77 -20.03
CA ARG A 624 19.91 -9.08 -19.23
C ARG A 624 21.36 -9.37 -19.66
N ILE A 625 21.64 -10.51 -20.32
CA ILE A 625 22.99 -10.86 -20.80
C ILE A 625 23.21 -10.35 -22.23
N LYS A 626 22.20 -10.42 -23.11
CA LYS A 626 22.26 -9.86 -24.47
C LYS A 626 22.23 -8.34 -24.52
N GLU A 627 21.79 -7.69 -23.45
CA GLU A 627 21.84 -6.23 -23.27
C GLU A 627 23.12 -5.79 -22.51
N CYS A 628 23.95 -6.75 -22.06
CA CYS A 628 25.25 -6.53 -21.40
C CYS A 628 26.46 -6.94 -22.28
N ILE A 629 26.23 -7.40 -23.51
CA ILE A 629 27.22 -7.58 -24.59
C ILE A 629 26.80 -6.65 -25.72
#